data_AF-A0A7Y6A8U0-F1
#
_entry.id   AF-A0A7Y6A8U0-F1
#
_cell.length_a   1.000
_cell.length_b   1.000
_cell.length_c   1.000
_cell.angle_alpha   90.00
_cell.angle_beta   90.00
_cell.angle_gamma   90.00
#
_symmetry.space_group_name_H-M   'P 1'
#
loop_
_entity.id
_entity.type
_entity.pdbx_description
1 polymer ?
#
loop_
_entity_poly.entity_id
_entity_poly.type
_entity_poly.pdbx_seq_one_letter_code
_entity_poly.pdbx_strand_id
1 'polypeptide(L)'
;MSETPESPGRVGTSDEVRDEQLDLVFSSLDDFVAEYLTQVVHRRLNRAVCVWCPDWWRHPEAVARLSVLWRAFEFLRSDPALGLSTWWLHHADPHLHALMHPQYGPFVGCDPRDGHGESQPGPLPANRAPQALLAHPAFALRQEDLDAPDFQAVRSAATAAARNAPPGLPDDADPDELGGKRKTKSKDPGREQGPSAGTHVPAPRKT
;
A
#
# COMPACT_ATOMS: atom_id res chain seq x y z
N MET A 1 -16.81 19.72 72.17
CA MET A 1 -16.31 20.44 70.98
C MET A 1 -14.85 20.09 70.87
N SER A 2 -14.47 19.37 69.82
CA SER A 2 -13.10 18.89 69.60
C SER A 2 -12.87 18.91 68.10
N GLU A 3 -12.29 20.00 67.61
CA GLU A 3 -12.02 20.20 66.20
C GLU A 3 -10.84 19.34 65.76
N THR A 4 -10.96 18.71 64.59
CA THR A 4 -9.87 17.96 63.94
C THR A 4 -9.38 18.79 62.76
N PRO A 5 -8.09 19.09 62.62
CA PRO A 5 -7.60 19.94 61.53
C PRO A 5 -7.69 19.21 60.18
N GLU A 6 -8.18 19.95 59.19
CA GLU A 6 -8.32 19.54 57.80
C GLU A 6 -6.94 19.41 57.13
N SER A 7 -6.68 18.29 56.44
CA SER A 7 -5.43 18.08 55.69
C SER A 7 -5.61 18.56 54.24
N PRO A 8 -4.71 19.39 53.69
CA PRO A 8 -4.89 19.97 52.37
C PRO A 8 -4.78 18.93 51.24
N GLY A 9 -5.50 19.20 50.16
CA GLY A 9 -5.74 18.24 49.09
C GLY A 9 -4.51 17.89 48.24
N ARG A 10 -4.48 16.63 47.79
CA ARG A 10 -3.60 16.17 46.69
C ARG A 10 -4.41 16.00 45.42
N VAL A 11 -4.67 17.11 44.72
CA VAL A 11 -5.05 17.08 43.30
C VAL A 11 -3.80 16.79 42.47
N GLY A 12 -3.97 16.04 41.38
CA GLY A 12 -2.86 15.56 40.55
C GLY A 12 -2.72 14.04 40.59
N THR A 13 -3.81 13.32 40.29
CA THR A 13 -3.63 12.00 39.67
C THR A 13 -3.28 12.23 38.21
N SER A 14 -2.33 11.45 37.72
CA SER A 14 -1.64 11.53 36.44
C SER A 14 -2.50 11.99 35.25
N ASP A 15 -1.86 12.72 34.33
CA ASP A 15 -2.28 12.79 32.94
C ASP A 15 -2.45 11.36 32.40
N GLU A 16 -3.69 10.90 32.34
CA GLU A 16 -4.06 9.81 31.45
C GLU A 16 -3.90 10.35 30.04
N VAL A 17 -2.71 10.15 29.46
CA VAL A 17 -2.54 10.12 28.01
C VAL A 17 -3.35 8.93 27.54
N ARG A 18 -4.65 9.15 27.41
CA ARG A 18 -5.60 8.17 26.92
C ARG A 18 -5.12 7.83 25.53
N ASP A 19 -4.77 6.57 25.35
CA ASP A 19 -4.49 5.99 24.05
C ASP A 19 -5.84 6.07 23.29
N GLU A 20 -6.07 7.21 22.63
CA GLU A 20 -7.16 7.40 21.69
C GLU A 20 -6.79 6.62 20.42
N GLN A 21 -6.77 5.30 20.61
CA GLN A 21 -6.83 4.30 19.58
C GLN A 21 -8.06 4.65 18.74
N LEU A 22 -7.84 5.40 17.66
CA LEU A 22 -8.89 5.77 16.72
C LEU A 22 -9.65 4.50 16.37
N ASP A 23 -10.98 4.50 16.49
CA ASP A 23 -11.82 3.39 16.06
C ASP A 23 -11.72 3.29 14.54
N LEU A 24 -10.68 2.62 14.05
CA LEU A 24 -10.41 2.40 12.64
C LEU A 24 -11.53 1.54 12.07
N VAL A 25 -12.04 1.92 10.89
CA VAL A 25 -13.08 1.11 10.21
C VAL A 25 -12.44 -0.15 9.63
N PHE A 26 -11.20 -0.05 9.18
CA PHE A 26 -10.39 -1.20 8.75
C PHE A 26 -9.27 -1.44 9.76
N SER A 27 -9.17 -2.64 10.29
CA SER A 27 -8.14 -3.02 11.27
C SER A 27 -6.72 -3.02 10.69
N SER A 28 -6.60 -3.28 9.39
CA SER A 28 -5.34 -3.36 8.67
C SER A 28 -5.42 -2.72 7.28
N LEU A 29 -4.24 -2.57 6.66
CA LEU A 29 -4.14 -2.16 5.27
C LEU A 29 -4.76 -3.20 4.32
N ASP A 30 -4.66 -4.49 4.64
CA ASP A 30 -5.19 -5.55 3.81
C ASP A 30 -6.71 -5.49 3.76
N ASP A 31 -7.37 -5.35 4.92
CA ASP A 31 -8.82 -5.16 5.02
C ASP A 31 -9.27 -3.94 4.18
N PHE A 32 -8.58 -2.81 4.31
CA PHE A 32 -8.89 -1.60 3.52
C PHE A 32 -8.77 -1.84 2.00
N VAL A 33 -7.76 -2.59 1.55
CA VAL A 33 -7.58 -2.87 0.12
C VAL A 33 -8.60 -3.89 -0.39
N ALA A 34 -8.83 -4.97 0.35
CA ALA A 34 -9.69 -6.08 -0.03
C ALA A 34 -11.20 -5.74 0.08
N GLU A 35 -11.62 -5.09 1.16
CA GLU A 35 -13.03 -4.84 1.46
C GLU A 35 -13.55 -3.50 0.91
N TYR A 36 -12.67 -2.50 0.75
CA TYR A 36 -13.05 -1.19 0.23
C TYR A 36 -12.42 -0.87 -1.12
N LEU A 37 -11.09 -0.70 -1.19
CA LEU A 37 -10.44 -0.08 -2.35
C LEU A 37 -10.71 -0.84 -3.66
N THR A 38 -10.55 -2.17 -3.64
CA THR A 38 -10.80 -3.03 -4.81
C THR A 38 -12.29 -3.16 -5.16
N GLN A 39 -13.19 -2.86 -4.23
CA GLN A 39 -14.65 -2.88 -4.46
C GLN A 39 -15.18 -1.54 -5.02
N VAL A 40 -14.48 -0.43 -4.78
CA VAL A 40 -14.90 0.91 -5.26
C VAL A 40 -14.13 1.39 -6.49
N VAL A 41 -12.86 1.00 -6.66
CA VAL A 41 -12.00 1.44 -7.78
C VAL A 41 -12.27 0.61 -9.04
N HIS A 42 -13.34 0.97 -9.76
CA HIS A 42 -13.63 0.40 -11.07
C HIS A 42 -12.85 1.14 -12.18
N ARG A 43 -11.89 0.43 -12.80
CA ARG A 43 -11.04 0.91 -13.90
C ARG A 43 -10.89 -0.18 -14.98
N ARG A 44 -10.69 0.20 -16.24
CA ARG A 44 -10.45 -0.74 -17.34
C ARG A 44 -9.00 -1.23 -17.32
N LEU A 45 -8.75 -2.36 -16.66
CA LEU A 45 -7.42 -2.93 -16.56
C LEU A 45 -6.93 -3.50 -17.92
N ASN A 46 -5.71 -3.12 -18.30
CA ASN A 46 -5.02 -3.46 -19.54
C ASN A 46 -3.56 -2.97 -19.43
N ARG A 47 -2.55 -3.81 -19.74
CA ARG A 47 -1.12 -3.44 -19.73
C ARG A 47 -0.80 -2.14 -20.49
N ALA A 48 -1.57 -1.75 -21.50
CA ALA A 48 -1.32 -0.51 -22.25
C ALA A 48 -1.97 0.76 -21.66
N VAL A 49 -2.86 0.65 -20.66
CA VAL A 49 -3.69 1.77 -20.16
C VAL A 49 -3.69 1.89 -18.64
N CYS A 50 -3.83 0.78 -17.92
CA CYS A 50 -4.03 0.75 -16.48
C CYS A 50 -3.69 -0.64 -15.94
N VAL A 51 -2.71 -0.73 -15.05
CA VAL A 51 -2.24 -2.00 -14.46
C VAL A 51 -2.62 -2.12 -12.99
N TRP A 52 -2.77 -3.35 -12.53
CA TRP A 52 -2.94 -3.68 -11.11
C TRP A 52 -2.28 -5.04 -10.86
N CYS A 53 -1.60 -5.19 -9.73
CA CYS A 53 -1.09 -6.48 -9.29
C CYS A 53 -1.99 -7.04 -8.20
N PRO A 54 -2.48 -8.30 -8.30
CA PRO A 54 -3.21 -8.93 -7.21
C PRO A 54 -2.32 -9.08 -5.96
N ASP A 55 -1.05 -9.47 -6.14
CA ASP A 55 -0.03 -9.54 -5.09
C ASP A 55 0.61 -8.16 -4.79
N TRP A 56 -0.21 -7.12 -4.65
CA TRP A 56 0.24 -5.72 -4.49
C TRP A 56 1.26 -5.53 -3.35
N TRP A 57 1.20 -6.37 -2.31
CA TRP A 57 2.12 -6.36 -1.17
C TRP A 57 3.57 -6.71 -1.54
N ARG A 58 3.81 -7.40 -2.67
CA ARG A 58 5.16 -7.70 -3.19
C ARG A 58 5.88 -6.46 -3.74
N HIS A 59 5.22 -5.29 -3.80
CA HIS A 59 5.76 -4.06 -4.34
C HIS A 59 5.93 -3.01 -3.23
N PRO A 60 7.15 -2.75 -2.71
CA PRO A 60 7.35 -1.86 -1.56
C PRO A 60 6.80 -0.43 -1.74
N GLU A 61 6.91 0.14 -2.95
CA GLU A 61 6.30 1.43 -3.26
C GLU A 61 4.77 1.38 -3.23
N ALA A 62 4.16 0.26 -3.66
CA ALA A 62 2.72 0.10 -3.59
C ALA A 62 2.23 0.00 -2.15
N VAL A 63 2.90 -0.80 -1.31
CA VAL A 63 2.62 -0.88 0.14
C VAL A 63 2.70 0.50 0.77
N ALA A 64 3.75 1.29 0.49
CA ALA A 64 3.89 2.64 1.03
C ALA A 64 2.76 3.58 0.58
N ARG A 65 2.42 3.58 -0.72
CA ARG A 65 1.34 4.42 -1.28
C ARG A 65 -0.04 4.01 -0.76
N LEU A 66 -0.33 2.72 -0.65
CA LEU A 66 -1.60 2.20 -0.13
C LEU A 66 -1.72 2.46 1.39
N SER A 67 -0.61 2.35 2.14
CA SER A 67 -0.56 2.71 3.57
C SER A 67 -0.99 4.16 3.83
N VAL A 68 -0.46 5.12 3.06
CA VAL A 68 -0.85 6.53 3.23
C VAL A 68 -2.27 6.82 2.74
N LEU A 69 -2.77 6.09 1.73
CA LEU A 69 -4.18 6.17 1.31
C LEU A 69 -5.15 5.72 2.39
N TRP A 70 -4.88 4.57 3.02
CA TRP A 70 -5.67 4.06 4.14
C TRP A 70 -5.65 5.04 5.31
N ARG A 71 -4.48 5.55 5.70
CA ARG A 71 -4.38 6.51 6.82
C ARG A 71 -5.08 7.84 6.53
N ALA A 72 -5.01 8.33 5.29
CA ALA A 72 -5.79 9.48 4.86
C ALA A 72 -7.31 9.20 4.86
N PHE A 73 -7.72 7.97 4.49
CA PHE A 73 -9.13 7.55 4.53
C PHE A 73 -9.67 7.53 5.96
N GLU A 74 -8.97 6.85 6.89
CA GLU A 74 -9.37 6.74 8.29
C GLU A 74 -9.47 8.11 8.99
N PHE A 75 -8.58 9.03 8.67
CA PHE A 75 -8.66 10.41 9.15
C PHE A 75 -9.83 11.17 8.53
N LEU A 76 -9.91 11.23 7.19
CA LEU A 76 -10.86 12.09 6.50
C LEU A 76 -12.31 11.59 6.55
N ARG A 77 -12.57 10.27 6.71
CA ARG A 77 -13.94 9.76 6.86
C ARG A 77 -14.67 10.27 8.12
N SER A 78 -13.92 10.84 9.08
CA SER A 78 -14.49 11.43 10.29
C SER A 78 -15.21 12.75 10.02
N ASP A 79 -14.91 13.43 8.92
CA ASP A 79 -15.66 14.60 8.44
C ASP A 79 -16.84 14.15 7.56
N PRO A 80 -18.10 14.29 8.02
CA PRO A 80 -19.28 13.93 7.24
C PRO A 80 -19.61 14.93 6.11
N ALA A 81 -18.97 16.11 6.07
CA ALA A 81 -19.30 17.14 5.10
C ALA A 81 -18.53 16.99 3.77
N LEU A 82 -17.19 17.05 3.80
CA LEU A 82 -16.35 17.01 2.60
C LEU A 82 -15.21 15.99 2.66
N GLY A 83 -14.98 15.36 3.81
CA GLY A 83 -13.86 14.43 4.07
C GLY A 83 -13.60 13.42 2.96
N LEU A 84 -14.62 12.65 2.54
CA LEU A 84 -14.46 11.68 1.44
C LEU A 84 -14.21 12.33 0.07
N SER A 85 -14.74 13.52 -0.19
CA SER A 85 -14.47 14.28 -1.42
C SER A 85 -13.00 14.73 -1.46
N THR A 86 -12.53 15.31 -0.34
CA THR A 86 -11.13 15.67 -0.12
C THR A 86 -10.21 14.45 -0.25
N TRP A 87 -10.61 13.31 0.32
CA TRP A 87 -9.87 12.06 0.20
C TRP A 87 -9.71 11.61 -1.25
N TRP A 88 -10.80 11.58 -2.03
CA TRP A 88 -10.72 11.21 -3.45
C TRP A 88 -9.81 12.15 -4.25
N LEU A 89 -10.05 13.47 -4.15
CA LEU A 89 -9.40 14.48 -4.98
C LEU A 89 -7.92 14.69 -4.65
N HIS A 90 -7.55 14.67 -3.36
CA HIS A 90 -6.20 15.03 -2.92
C HIS A 90 -5.33 13.84 -2.53
N HIS A 91 -5.92 12.66 -2.30
CA HIS A 91 -5.19 11.45 -1.91
C HIS A 91 -5.41 10.31 -2.91
N ALA A 92 -6.64 9.80 -3.05
CA ALA A 92 -6.93 8.59 -3.81
C ALA A 92 -6.49 8.71 -5.29
N ASP A 93 -7.01 9.68 -6.04
CA ASP A 93 -6.74 9.77 -7.47
C ASP A 93 -5.25 9.99 -7.81
N PRO A 94 -4.49 10.90 -7.14
CA PRO A 94 -3.05 11.04 -7.38
C PRO A 94 -2.24 9.76 -7.11
N HIS A 95 -2.54 9.04 -6.03
CA HIS A 95 -1.84 7.79 -5.70
C HIS A 95 -2.25 6.64 -6.63
N LEU A 96 -3.54 6.49 -6.95
CA LEU A 96 -4.05 5.48 -7.88
C LEU A 96 -3.51 5.72 -9.30
N HIS A 97 -3.41 6.97 -9.75
CA HIS A 97 -2.80 7.31 -11.03
C HIS A 97 -1.35 6.82 -11.12
N ALA A 98 -0.54 7.06 -10.08
CA ALA A 98 0.85 6.60 -10.04
C ALA A 98 0.97 5.08 -9.89
N LEU A 99 0.18 4.46 -8.99
CA LEU A 99 0.15 3.01 -8.75
C LEU A 99 -0.17 2.24 -10.04
N MET A 100 -1.22 2.66 -10.72
CA MET A 100 -1.79 1.94 -11.86
C MET A 100 -1.17 2.35 -13.20
N HIS A 101 -0.10 3.16 -13.21
CA HIS A 101 0.47 3.66 -14.45
C HIS A 101 1.20 2.56 -15.24
N PRO A 102 0.80 2.26 -16.49
CA PRO A 102 1.28 1.09 -17.25
C PRO A 102 2.76 1.08 -17.62
N GLN A 103 3.49 2.21 -17.52
CA GLN A 103 4.87 2.33 -18.00
C GLN A 103 5.90 2.67 -16.92
N TYR A 104 5.45 3.21 -15.79
CA TYR A 104 6.34 3.72 -14.72
C TYR A 104 5.75 3.57 -13.32
N GLY A 105 4.55 2.99 -13.18
CA GLY A 105 4.01 2.60 -11.88
C GLY A 105 4.70 1.33 -11.37
N PRO A 106 4.62 1.06 -10.05
CA PRO A 106 5.26 -0.09 -9.42
C PRO A 106 4.76 -1.45 -9.94
N PHE A 107 3.63 -1.49 -10.66
CA PHE A 107 3.04 -2.70 -11.24
C PHE A 107 3.37 -2.92 -12.73
N VAL A 108 4.34 -2.18 -13.31
CA VAL A 108 4.68 -2.24 -14.75
C VAL A 108 4.97 -3.66 -15.29
N GLY A 109 5.56 -4.54 -14.47
CA GLY A 109 5.82 -5.94 -14.86
C GLY A 109 4.59 -6.86 -14.83
N CYS A 110 3.53 -6.48 -14.11
CA CYS A 110 2.38 -7.34 -13.81
C CYS A 110 1.32 -7.34 -14.92
N ASP A 111 0.48 -8.37 -14.94
CA ASP A 111 -0.72 -8.44 -15.78
C ASP A 111 -2.00 -8.52 -14.92
N PRO A 112 -3.08 -7.82 -15.30
CA PRO A 112 -4.39 -7.99 -14.68
C PRO A 112 -5.02 -9.40 -14.81
N ARG A 113 -4.52 -10.25 -15.71
CA ARG A 113 -5.00 -11.62 -15.99
C ARG A 113 -3.98 -12.67 -15.56
N ASP A 114 -2.69 -12.45 -15.87
CA ASP A 114 -1.61 -13.39 -15.56
C ASP A 114 -1.05 -13.21 -14.14
N GLY A 115 -1.34 -12.08 -13.47
CA GLY A 115 -0.96 -11.81 -12.08
C GLY A 115 0.39 -11.08 -11.92
N HIS A 116 1.07 -11.33 -10.81
CA HIS A 116 2.40 -10.77 -10.52
C HIS A 116 3.44 -11.29 -11.52
N GLY A 117 4.21 -10.38 -12.13
CA GLY A 117 5.30 -10.73 -13.04
C GLY A 117 6.67 -10.71 -12.35
N GLU A 118 7.59 -11.57 -12.76
CA GLU A 118 8.94 -11.64 -12.17
C GLU A 118 9.83 -10.43 -12.53
N SER A 119 9.59 -9.81 -13.69
CA SER A 119 10.39 -8.68 -14.22
C SER A 119 9.99 -7.33 -13.60
N GLN A 120 10.15 -7.18 -12.28
CA GLN A 120 9.87 -5.92 -11.58
C GLN A 120 11.06 -4.94 -11.61
N PRO A 121 10.80 -3.62 -11.58
CA PRO A 121 11.84 -2.63 -11.33
C PRO A 121 12.51 -2.85 -9.96
N GLY A 122 13.84 -2.85 -9.95
CA GLY A 122 14.62 -2.85 -8.70
C GLY A 122 14.56 -1.50 -7.95
N PRO A 123 15.14 -1.43 -6.74
CA PRO A 123 15.25 -0.17 -6.00
C PRO A 123 16.05 0.87 -6.79
N LEU A 124 15.76 2.16 -6.54
CA LEU A 124 16.48 3.25 -7.20
C LEU A 124 17.99 3.18 -6.90
N PRO A 125 18.86 3.28 -7.93
CA PRO A 125 20.31 3.25 -7.73
C PRO A 125 20.76 4.51 -6.98
N ALA A 126 21.32 4.33 -5.79
CA ALA A 126 21.74 5.42 -4.92
C ALA A 126 23.14 5.20 -4.34
N ASN A 127 24.08 6.08 -4.70
CA ASN A 127 25.36 6.18 -4.00
C ASN A 127 25.17 7.00 -2.71
N ARG A 128 25.85 6.61 -1.62
CA ARG A 128 25.83 7.41 -0.37
C ARG A 128 26.43 8.79 -0.63
N ALA A 129 25.72 9.85 -0.24
CA ALA A 129 26.22 11.21 -0.32
C ALA A 129 27.46 11.40 0.59
N PRO A 130 28.46 12.20 0.19
CA PRO A 130 29.61 12.49 1.04
C PRO A 130 29.19 13.16 2.35
N GLN A 131 29.62 12.63 3.50
CA GLN A 131 29.20 13.16 4.81
C GLN A 131 29.59 14.63 5.01
N ALA A 132 30.68 15.10 4.39
CA ALA A 132 31.09 16.50 4.42
C ALA A 132 30.08 17.44 3.73
N LEU A 133 29.37 16.97 2.70
CA LEU A 133 28.28 17.72 2.08
C LEU A 133 27.08 17.82 3.04
N LEU A 134 26.71 16.70 3.68
CA LEU A 134 25.59 16.64 4.63
C LEU A 134 25.86 17.39 5.94
N ALA A 135 27.13 17.58 6.32
CA ALA A 135 27.54 18.36 7.47
C ALA A 135 27.48 19.89 7.24
N HIS A 136 27.18 20.35 6.02
CA HIS A 136 27.03 21.77 5.74
C HIS A 136 25.78 22.34 6.46
N PRO A 137 25.84 23.54 7.08
CA PRO A 137 24.71 24.10 7.85
C PRO A 137 23.40 24.31 7.10
N ALA A 138 23.42 24.30 5.75
CA ALA A 138 22.20 24.35 4.94
C ALA A 138 21.43 23.00 4.87
N PHE A 139 22.06 21.90 5.28
CA PHE A 139 21.47 20.55 5.26
C PHE A 139 21.48 19.88 6.65
N ALA A 140 22.41 20.27 7.53
CA ALA A 140 22.43 19.82 8.91
C ALA A 140 21.30 20.48 9.71
N LEU A 141 20.49 19.67 10.40
CA LEU A 141 19.57 20.16 11.43
C LEU A 141 20.38 20.79 12.55
N ARG A 142 19.96 21.97 13.04
CA ARG A 142 20.64 22.63 14.16
C ARG A 142 20.39 21.81 15.43
N GLN A 143 21.35 21.76 16.34
CA GLN A 143 21.22 20.98 17.57
C GLN A 143 20.02 21.44 18.42
N GLU A 144 19.74 22.75 18.44
CA GLU A 144 18.53 23.34 19.05
C GLU A 144 17.20 22.80 18.45
N ASP A 145 17.15 22.54 17.14
CA ASP A 145 15.96 21.98 16.48
C ASP A 145 15.83 20.48 16.80
N LEU A 146 16.95 19.77 16.95
CA LEU A 146 16.98 18.37 17.37
C LEU A 146 16.53 18.18 18.82
N ASP A 147 16.90 19.11 19.71
CA ASP A 147 16.61 19.05 21.14
C ASP A 147 15.24 19.65 21.50
N ALA A 148 14.52 20.23 20.54
CA ALA A 148 13.14 20.68 20.72
C ALA A 148 12.24 19.52 21.18
N PRO A 149 11.42 19.71 22.25
CA PRO A 149 10.64 18.63 22.85
C PRO A 149 9.67 17.98 21.85
N ASP A 150 9.03 18.80 21.01
CA ASP A 150 8.14 18.40 19.93
C ASP A 150 8.83 17.44 18.94
N PHE A 151 10.07 17.75 18.56
CA PHE A 151 10.87 16.94 17.62
C PHE A 151 11.37 15.65 18.28
N GLN A 152 11.70 15.69 19.57
CA GLN A 152 12.06 14.50 20.36
C GLN A 152 10.85 13.56 20.54
N ALA A 153 9.64 14.11 20.72
CA ALA A 153 8.40 13.32 20.75
C ALA A 153 8.16 12.63 19.39
N VAL A 154 8.25 13.36 18.28
CA VAL A 154 8.13 12.81 16.91
C VAL A 154 9.20 11.74 16.64
N ARG A 155 10.46 11.96 17.01
CA ARG A 155 11.53 10.95 16.87
C ARG A 155 11.30 9.71 17.73
N SER A 156 10.76 9.88 18.93
CA SER A 156 10.45 8.76 19.84
C SER A 156 9.32 7.90 19.26
N ALA A 157 8.25 8.55 18.78
CA ALA A 157 7.16 7.88 18.07
C ALA A 157 7.63 7.17 16.79
N ALA A 158 8.46 7.82 15.96
CA ALA A 158 9.03 7.22 14.76
C ALA A 158 9.95 6.01 15.08
N THR A 159 10.71 6.08 16.17
CA THR A 159 11.55 4.95 16.62
C THR A 159 10.72 3.78 17.14
N ALA A 160 9.61 4.05 17.84
CA ALA A 160 8.65 3.02 18.23
C ALA A 160 7.95 2.39 17.02
N ALA A 161 7.51 3.21 16.05
CA ALA A 161 6.93 2.73 14.79
C ALA A 161 7.92 1.88 13.98
N ALA A 162 9.20 2.25 13.92
CA ALA A 162 10.24 1.48 13.23
C ALA A 162 10.53 0.11 13.90
N ARG A 163 10.35 -0.01 15.22
CA ARG A 163 10.45 -1.29 15.94
C ARG A 163 9.23 -2.19 15.71
N ASN A 164 8.08 -1.58 15.45
CA ASN A 164 6.81 -2.28 15.15
C ASN A 164 6.56 -2.40 13.64
N ALA A 165 7.48 -1.96 12.79
CA ALA A 165 7.39 -2.17 11.36
C ALA A 165 7.41 -3.68 11.08
N PRO A 166 6.53 -4.21 10.21
CA PRO A 166 6.59 -5.61 9.85
C PRO A 166 7.99 -5.91 9.28
N PRO A 167 8.56 -7.10 9.55
CA PRO A 167 9.80 -7.50 8.90
C PRO A 167 9.63 -7.38 7.39
N GLY A 168 10.71 -7.00 6.70
CA GLY A 168 10.73 -7.01 5.23
C GLY A 168 10.24 -8.37 4.74
N LEU A 169 9.43 -8.37 3.66
CA LEU A 169 8.81 -9.58 3.16
C LEU A 169 9.84 -10.71 3.07
N PRO A 170 9.56 -11.91 3.62
CA PRO A 170 10.45 -13.04 3.43
C PRO A 170 10.55 -13.31 1.94
N ASP A 171 11.79 -13.33 1.41
CA ASP A 171 12.05 -13.52 -0.02
C ASP A 171 11.44 -14.84 -0.54
N ASP A 172 11.31 -15.85 0.33
CA ASP A 172 10.79 -17.19 0.04
C ASP A 172 9.55 -17.54 0.88
N ALA A 173 8.42 -16.87 0.65
CA ALA A 173 7.12 -17.38 1.07
C ALA A 173 6.72 -18.57 0.18
N ASP A 174 6.85 -19.80 0.69
CA ASP A 174 6.56 -21.06 -0.01
C ASP A 174 5.13 -21.07 -0.56
N PRO A 175 4.92 -21.22 -1.88
CA PRO A 175 3.59 -21.21 -2.49
C PRO A 175 2.69 -22.39 -2.09
N ASP A 176 3.20 -23.44 -1.45
CA ASP A 176 2.41 -24.64 -1.10
C ASP A 176 1.64 -24.53 0.25
N GLU A 177 1.95 -23.58 1.15
CA GLU A 177 1.23 -23.46 2.43
C GLU A 177 -0.19 -22.87 2.32
N LEU A 178 -0.55 -22.22 1.21
CA LEU A 178 -1.92 -21.73 0.94
C LEU A 178 -2.73 -22.71 0.08
N GLY A 179 -2.66 -24.00 0.41
CA GLY A 179 -3.27 -25.15 -0.27
C GLY A 179 -4.82 -25.22 -0.29
N GLY A 180 -5.49 -24.20 -0.81
CA GLY A 180 -6.93 -24.18 -1.08
C GLY A 180 -7.32 -25.09 -2.26
N LYS A 181 -7.72 -26.33 -1.95
CA LYS A 181 -8.04 -27.42 -2.90
C LYS A 181 -8.84 -27.00 -4.15
N ARG A 182 -8.16 -26.87 -5.30
CA ARG A 182 -8.79 -26.75 -6.63
C ARG A 182 -9.49 -28.05 -7.03
N LYS A 183 -10.82 -28.03 -7.17
CA LYS A 183 -11.59 -29.14 -7.77
C LYS A 183 -11.53 -29.06 -9.30
N THR A 184 -10.74 -29.92 -9.92
CA THR A 184 -10.82 -30.18 -11.36
C THR A 184 -12.11 -30.95 -11.67
N LYS A 185 -12.85 -30.54 -12.72
CA LYS A 185 -13.94 -31.34 -13.28
C LYS A 185 -13.70 -31.59 -14.76
N SER A 186 -13.20 -32.78 -15.05
CA SER A 186 -13.12 -33.33 -16.40
C SER A 186 -14.51 -33.51 -17.01
N LYS A 187 -14.68 -33.20 -18.30
CA LYS A 187 -15.72 -33.79 -19.16
C LYS A 187 -15.40 -33.69 -20.66
N ASP A 188 -15.26 -34.85 -21.27
CA ASP A 188 -15.45 -35.20 -22.70
C ASP A 188 -16.03 -36.66 -22.70
N PRO A 189 -16.48 -37.32 -23.80
CA PRO A 189 -16.23 -37.06 -25.23
C PRO A 189 -17.43 -37.24 -26.22
N GLY A 190 -17.20 -36.96 -27.52
CA GLY A 190 -17.96 -37.44 -28.71
C GLY A 190 -19.05 -36.48 -29.24
N ARG A 191 -19.39 -36.37 -30.55
CA ARG A 191 -19.07 -37.02 -31.86
C ARG A 191 -19.07 -35.90 -32.96
N GLU A 192 -18.73 -36.02 -34.25
CA GLU A 192 -18.61 -37.11 -35.25
C GLU A 192 -17.28 -36.99 -36.07
N GLN A 193 -17.22 -37.51 -37.30
CA GLN A 193 -16.16 -37.29 -38.30
C GLN A 193 -16.70 -36.95 -39.70
N GLY A 194 -16.03 -36.00 -40.38
CA GLY A 194 -15.63 -36.07 -41.81
C GLY A 194 -16.61 -35.61 -42.92
N PRO A 195 -16.16 -35.53 -44.20
CA PRO A 195 -14.81 -35.80 -44.72
C PRO A 195 -14.14 -34.62 -45.48
N SER A 196 -13.03 -34.91 -46.18
CA SER A 196 -12.01 -33.96 -46.69
C SER A 196 -12.08 -33.65 -48.20
N ALA A 197 -11.76 -32.40 -48.56
CA ALA A 197 -11.11 -31.92 -49.80
C ALA A 197 -10.74 -30.43 -49.58
N GLY A 198 -9.72 -29.81 -50.18
CA GLY A 198 -8.73 -30.22 -51.18
C GLY A 198 -7.95 -28.96 -51.63
N THR A 199 -6.62 -29.07 -51.64
CA THR A 199 -5.57 -28.10 -52.03
C THR A 199 -5.90 -26.98 -53.04
N HIS A 200 -5.59 -25.71 -52.75
CA HIS A 200 -4.70 -24.85 -53.58
C HIS A 200 -4.28 -23.52 -52.94
N VAL A 201 -3.03 -23.11 -53.18
CA VAL A 201 -2.50 -21.73 -52.94
C VAL A 201 -2.18 -21.10 -54.29
N PRO A 202 -2.46 -19.80 -54.50
CA PRO A 202 -1.48 -18.95 -55.21
C PRO A 202 -1.28 -17.56 -54.59
N ALA A 203 -0.10 -17.00 -54.87
CA ALA A 203 0.41 -15.74 -54.32
C ALA A 203 -0.06 -14.49 -55.13
N PRO A 204 0.26 -13.24 -54.72
CA PRO A 204 -0.48 -12.04 -55.12
C PRO A 204 -0.08 -11.47 -56.50
N ARG A 205 -1.02 -10.73 -57.12
CA ARG A 205 -0.73 -9.85 -58.26
C ARG A 205 -0.44 -8.42 -57.79
N LYS A 206 0.57 -7.81 -58.40
CA LYS A 206 0.85 -6.37 -58.32
C LYS A 206 -0.04 -5.60 -59.29
N THR A 207 -0.47 -4.41 -58.87
CA THR A 207 -0.74 -3.22 -59.70
C THR A 207 -0.36 -2.02 -58.87
#